data_AF-A0A4U8WEL8-F1
#
_entry.id   AF-A0A4U8WEL8-F1
#
_cell.length_a   1.000
_cell.length_b   1.000
_cell.length_c   1.000
_cell.angle_alpha   90.00
_cell.angle_beta   90.00
_cell.angle_gamma   90.00
#
_symmetry.space_group_name_H-M   'P 1'
#
loop_
_entity.id
_entity.type
_entity.pdbx_description
1 polymer ?
#
loop_
_entity_poly.entity_id
_entity_poly.type
_entity_poly.pdbx_seq_one_letter_code
_entity_poly.pdbx_strand_id
1 'polypeptide(L)'
;MKKVFSIAIVSSVFLTSCGAVQSIVQNTFPYTTNVLISTGVPANKEVSSTSTASNVQTWVGGNNNAQIKDVRISEAKISVVSPTGGNLSALKSVKVYISSTGTSERLVASRNDISTNSSSLNLDLNNETGFLDSIVKSSGLSVRTVYELKNQTSSDMNVKVALNFSSVPVR
;
A
#
# COMPACT_ATOMS: atom_id res chain seq x y z
N MET A 1 -34.02 50.94 -41.97
CA MET A 1 -32.54 50.90 -41.85
C MET A 1 -32.03 52.25 -41.35
N LYS A 2 -31.32 52.29 -40.21
CA LYS A 2 -30.37 53.35 -39.79
C LYS A 2 -29.63 52.81 -38.55
N LYS A 3 -28.36 53.20 -38.36
CA LYS A 3 -27.40 52.51 -37.49
C LYS A 3 -27.01 53.32 -36.24
N VAL A 4 -26.59 52.59 -35.19
CA VAL A 4 -25.68 52.98 -34.07
C VAL A 4 -26.13 54.16 -33.17
N PHE A 5 -25.67 54.35 -31.93
CA PHE A 5 -24.47 53.90 -31.19
C PHE A 5 -24.79 53.74 -29.67
N SER A 6 -23.79 53.29 -28.86
CA SER A 6 -23.82 53.24 -27.37
C SER A 6 -24.69 52.10 -26.78
N ILE A 7 -24.45 51.47 -25.61
CA ILE A 7 -23.46 51.51 -24.52
C ILE A 7 -23.61 50.16 -23.74
N ALA A 8 -22.65 49.52 -23.04
CA ALA A 8 -21.21 49.70 -22.81
C ALA A 8 -20.55 48.34 -22.41
N ILE A 9 -19.37 48.39 -21.78
CA ILE A 9 -18.58 47.29 -21.19
C ILE A 9 -19.27 46.64 -19.97
N VAL A 10 -19.51 45.33 -20.01
CA VAL A 10 -19.47 44.40 -18.85
C VAL A 10 -18.88 43.08 -19.37
N SER A 11 -17.56 42.94 -19.34
CA SER A 11 -16.83 42.24 -18.28
C SER A 11 -17.10 40.73 -18.23
N SER A 12 -16.22 40.00 -18.91
CA SER A 12 -16.16 38.53 -18.90
C SER A 12 -15.84 38.02 -17.50
N VAL A 13 -16.84 37.51 -16.78
CA VAL A 13 -16.59 36.68 -15.61
C VAL A 13 -16.79 35.22 -16.00
N PHE A 14 -15.72 34.63 -16.54
CA PHE A 14 -15.57 33.18 -16.57
C PHE A 14 -15.51 32.69 -15.12
N LEU A 15 -16.66 32.37 -14.53
CA LEU A 15 -16.73 31.50 -13.36
C LEU A 15 -16.44 30.06 -13.80
N THR A 16 -15.23 29.84 -14.33
CA THR A 16 -14.58 28.55 -14.17
C THR A 16 -14.36 28.40 -12.67
N SER A 17 -15.31 27.76 -11.98
CA SER A 17 -15.05 27.17 -10.68
C SER A 17 -14.00 26.09 -10.91
N CYS A 18 -12.73 26.51 -10.92
CA CYS A 18 -11.58 25.65 -10.79
C CYS A 18 -11.92 24.77 -9.60
N GLY A 19 -12.15 23.48 -9.87
CA GLY A 19 -12.58 22.56 -8.84
C GLY A 19 -11.59 22.71 -7.70
N ALA A 20 -12.11 22.99 -6.50
CA ALA A 20 -11.30 22.86 -5.31
C ALA A 20 -10.96 21.38 -5.21
N VAL A 21 -9.88 21.00 -5.90
CA VAL A 21 -9.14 19.78 -5.68
C VAL A 21 -8.75 19.89 -4.23
N GLN A 22 -9.57 19.25 -3.40
CA GLN A 22 -9.29 19.17 -1.99
C GLN A 22 -8.01 18.36 -1.94
N SER A 23 -6.89 19.10 -1.81
CA SER A 23 -5.59 18.57 -1.42
C SER A 23 -5.69 18.12 0.03
N ILE A 24 -6.57 17.14 0.22
CA ILE A 24 -6.43 16.00 1.11
C ILE A 24 -5.20 15.25 0.59
N VAL A 25 -4.04 15.91 0.65
CA VAL A 25 -2.75 15.28 0.86
C VAL A 25 -2.77 14.83 2.32
N GLN A 26 -3.73 13.96 2.63
CA GLN A 26 -3.56 13.00 3.70
C GLN A 26 -2.29 12.26 3.33
N ASN A 27 -1.31 12.45 4.20
CA ASN A 27 0.09 12.12 4.05
C ASN A 27 0.26 10.60 4.11
N THR A 28 -0.31 9.98 3.08
CA THR A 28 -0.61 8.56 2.95
C THR A 28 0.08 8.04 1.71
N PHE A 29 1.14 7.27 1.90
CA PHE A 29 1.96 6.75 0.81
C PHE A 29 1.76 5.23 0.69
N PRO A 30 1.41 4.73 -0.51
CA PRO A 30 1.32 3.30 -0.73
C PRO A 30 2.73 2.70 -0.82
N TYR A 31 2.92 1.52 -0.25
CA TYR A 31 4.05 0.61 -0.49
C TYR A 31 3.48 -0.61 -1.17
N THR A 32 3.95 -0.93 -2.38
CA THR A 32 3.50 -2.13 -3.10
C THR A 32 4.67 -3.01 -3.45
N THR A 33 4.60 -4.27 -3.04
CA THR A 33 5.58 -5.30 -3.41
C THR A 33 4.86 -6.54 -3.94
N ASN A 34 5.57 -7.35 -4.72
CA ASN A 34 5.05 -8.54 -5.38
C ASN A 34 5.73 -9.77 -4.78
N VAL A 35 4.93 -10.68 -4.23
CA VAL A 35 5.38 -11.90 -3.57
C VAL A 35 5.07 -13.09 -4.48
N LEU A 36 6.11 -13.78 -4.94
CA LEU A 36 5.97 -15.02 -5.68
C LEU A 36 5.72 -16.19 -4.73
N ILE A 37 4.60 -16.88 -4.92
CA ILE A 37 4.25 -18.15 -4.31
C ILE A 37 4.52 -19.24 -5.35
N SER A 38 5.67 -19.91 -5.24
CA SER A 38 6.08 -20.99 -6.14
C SER A 38 5.20 -22.22 -5.97
N THR A 39 5.00 -22.94 -7.07
CA THR A 39 4.68 -24.37 -7.06
C THR A 39 5.69 -25.15 -6.21
N GLY A 40 5.24 -26.24 -5.60
CA GLY A 40 6.07 -27.09 -4.75
C GLY A 40 6.12 -26.69 -3.27
N VAL A 41 5.56 -25.54 -2.86
CA VAL A 41 5.39 -25.23 -1.43
C VAL A 41 4.47 -26.29 -0.78
N PRO A 42 4.92 -27.00 0.28
CA PRO A 42 4.08 -27.97 0.99
C PRO A 42 2.93 -27.28 1.75
N ALA A 43 1.77 -27.94 1.76
CA ALA A 43 0.63 -27.50 2.56
C ALA A 43 0.93 -27.59 4.08
N ASN A 44 0.31 -26.71 4.87
CA ASN A 44 0.48 -26.59 6.33
C ASN A 44 1.94 -26.37 6.77
N LYS A 45 2.72 -25.66 5.95
CA LYS A 45 4.05 -25.15 6.28
C LYS A 45 4.07 -23.64 6.11
N GLU A 46 4.59 -22.93 7.10
CA GLU A 46 4.90 -21.51 6.96
C GLU A 46 6.10 -21.33 6.03
N VAL A 47 5.93 -20.50 4.99
CA VAL A 47 7.00 -20.07 4.08
C VAL A 47 7.11 -18.56 4.15
N SER A 48 8.32 -18.04 4.29
CA SER A 48 8.58 -16.60 4.24
C SER A 48 9.21 -16.19 2.93
N SER A 49 8.65 -15.16 2.30
CA SER A 49 9.23 -14.48 1.15
C SER A 49 9.48 -13.01 1.51
N THR A 50 10.71 -12.55 1.31
CA THR A 50 11.11 -11.15 1.54
C THR A 50 11.17 -10.43 0.22
N SER A 51 10.57 -9.24 0.16
CA SER A 51 10.48 -8.44 -1.06
C SER A 51 10.55 -6.95 -0.74
N THR A 52 11.35 -6.21 -1.52
CA THR A 52 11.43 -4.75 -1.46
C THR A 52 10.33 -4.14 -2.33
N ALA A 53 9.83 -2.95 -1.99
CA ALA A 53 8.95 -2.19 -2.89
C ALA A 53 9.73 -1.19 -3.71
N SER A 54 9.18 -0.86 -4.87
CA SER A 54 9.78 0.04 -5.84
C SER A 54 9.56 1.53 -5.54
N ASN A 55 8.71 1.90 -4.58
CA ASN A 55 8.05 3.22 -4.60
C ASN A 55 8.14 4.09 -3.33
N VAL A 56 8.60 3.60 -2.16
CA VAL A 56 8.72 4.47 -0.97
C VAL A 56 9.90 5.45 -1.04
N GLN A 57 10.96 5.12 -1.78
CA GLN A 57 12.04 6.09 -2.06
C GLN A 57 11.57 7.29 -2.92
N THR A 58 10.44 7.21 -3.63
CA THR A 58 9.87 8.38 -4.32
C THR A 58 9.12 9.32 -3.36
N TRP A 59 8.57 8.78 -2.26
CA TRP A 59 7.82 9.56 -1.25
C TRP A 59 8.71 10.09 -0.12
N VAL A 60 9.68 9.29 0.34
CA VAL A 60 10.58 9.63 1.46
C VAL A 60 11.98 10.02 0.95
N GLY A 61 12.43 9.43 -0.16
CA GLY A 61 13.81 9.51 -0.66
C GLY A 61 14.09 10.63 -1.68
N GLY A 62 13.21 11.61 -1.83
CA GLY A 62 13.56 12.89 -2.48
C GLY A 62 14.20 13.89 -1.52
N ASN A 63 14.01 13.71 -0.21
CA ASN A 63 14.49 14.63 0.81
C ASN A 63 14.71 13.86 2.12
N ASN A 64 15.96 13.76 2.58
CA ASN A 64 16.30 13.16 3.90
C ASN A 64 15.72 13.94 5.10
N ASN A 65 14.92 14.97 4.82
CA ASN A 65 14.22 15.86 5.73
C ASN A 65 12.70 15.74 5.56
N ALA A 66 12.18 14.56 5.21
CA ALA A 66 10.75 14.29 5.15
C ALA A 66 10.12 14.58 6.52
N GLN A 67 9.38 15.70 6.62
CA GLN A 67 8.73 16.18 7.84
C GLN A 67 7.49 15.34 8.17
N ILE A 68 7.67 14.03 8.32
CA ILE A 68 6.66 13.07 8.73
C ILE A 68 6.96 12.57 10.14
N LYS A 69 5.92 12.45 10.95
CA LYS A 69 5.94 11.90 12.31
C LYS A 69 4.72 11.02 12.49
N ASP A 70 4.74 10.12 13.47
CA ASP A 70 3.61 9.29 13.87
C ASP A 70 3.12 8.42 12.69
N VAL A 71 4.08 7.84 11.96
CA VAL A 71 3.87 6.95 10.81
C VAL A 71 3.24 5.64 11.29
N ARG A 72 2.09 5.28 10.71
CA ARG A 72 1.33 4.07 11.04
C ARG A 72 0.73 3.45 9.78
N ILE A 73 0.49 2.14 9.77
CA ILE A 73 -0.26 1.53 8.68
C ILE A 73 -1.74 1.93 8.82
N SER A 74 -2.34 2.42 7.73
CA SER A 74 -3.77 2.74 7.65
C SER A 74 -4.57 1.67 6.92
N GLU A 75 -3.95 0.91 6.02
CA GLU A 75 -4.55 -0.24 5.34
C GLU A 75 -3.47 -1.26 4.94
N ALA A 76 -3.81 -2.55 4.98
CA ALA A 76 -2.99 -3.62 4.41
C ALA A 76 -3.89 -4.55 3.59
N LYS A 77 -3.52 -4.80 2.34
CA LYS A 77 -4.30 -5.57 1.39
C LYS A 77 -3.41 -6.49 0.56
N ILE A 78 -3.87 -7.71 0.34
CA ILE A 78 -3.24 -8.66 -0.59
C ILE A 78 -4.15 -8.89 -1.79
N SER A 79 -3.56 -9.09 -2.97
CA SER A 79 -4.29 -9.34 -4.21
C SER A 79 -3.49 -10.21 -5.18
N VAL A 80 -4.13 -11.22 -5.77
CA VAL A 80 -3.55 -12.04 -6.84
C VAL A 80 -3.38 -11.18 -8.10
N VAL A 81 -2.15 -11.14 -8.62
CA VAL A 81 -1.78 -10.50 -9.89
C VAL A 81 -1.76 -11.52 -11.02
N SER A 82 -1.21 -12.71 -10.76
CA SER A 82 -1.21 -13.83 -11.71
C SER A 82 -1.36 -15.17 -10.96
N PRO A 83 -2.02 -16.18 -11.55
CA PRO A 83 -2.73 -16.15 -12.83
C PRO A 83 -4.00 -15.29 -12.77
N THR A 84 -4.42 -14.74 -13.92
CA THR A 84 -5.64 -13.93 -14.04
C THR A 84 -6.86 -14.77 -13.68
N GLY A 85 -7.70 -14.29 -12.76
CA GLY A 85 -8.83 -15.05 -12.22
C GLY A 85 -8.46 -16.00 -11.06
N GLY A 86 -7.17 -16.05 -10.66
CA GLY A 86 -6.74 -16.73 -9.45
C GLY A 86 -7.31 -16.10 -8.18
N ASN A 87 -7.43 -16.90 -7.13
CA ASN A 87 -8.00 -16.51 -5.84
C ASN A 87 -7.10 -16.90 -4.66
N LEU A 88 -7.44 -16.38 -3.48
CA LEU A 88 -6.66 -16.58 -2.25
C LEU A 88 -7.10 -17.83 -1.46
N SER A 89 -7.92 -18.72 -2.02
CA SER A 89 -8.50 -19.88 -1.30
C SER A 89 -7.46 -20.92 -0.86
N ALA A 90 -6.32 -20.98 -1.56
CA ALA A 90 -5.20 -21.84 -1.20
C ALA A 90 -4.42 -21.35 0.03
N LEU A 91 -4.58 -20.08 0.44
CA LEU A 91 -3.91 -19.53 1.62
C LEU A 91 -4.67 -19.87 2.90
N LYS A 92 -3.92 -20.17 3.97
CA LYS A 92 -4.42 -20.44 5.31
C LYS A 92 -4.24 -19.24 6.22
N SER A 93 -3.02 -18.74 6.28
CA SER A 93 -2.66 -17.55 7.03
C SER A 93 -1.64 -16.73 6.25
N VAL A 94 -1.63 -15.42 6.49
CA VAL A 94 -0.63 -14.47 5.98
C VAL A 94 -0.25 -13.51 7.10
N LYS A 95 1.04 -13.31 7.33
CA LYS A 95 1.61 -12.35 8.28
C LYS A 95 2.59 -11.47 7.50
N VAL A 96 2.39 -10.16 7.57
CA VAL A 96 3.22 -9.18 6.87
C VAL A 96 4.05 -8.43 7.90
N TYR A 97 5.35 -8.58 7.78
CA TYR A 97 6.34 -7.91 8.59
C TYR A 97 7.05 -6.84 7.77
N ILE A 98 7.47 -5.77 8.44
CA ILE A 98 8.29 -4.71 7.85
C ILE A 98 9.60 -4.55 8.61
N SER A 99 10.67 -4.31 7.87
CA SER A 99 11.98 -3.99 8.40
C SER A 99 12.69 -3.01 7.44
N SER A 100 13.71 -2.35 7.94
CA SER A 100 14.59 -1.48 7.15
C SER A 100 16.01 -1.61 7.68
N THR A 101 17.01 -1.11 6.94
CA THR A 101 18.42 -1.30 7.30
C THR A 101 18.69 -0.82 8.72
N GLY A 102 19.25 -1.70 9.56
CA GLY A 102 19.57 -1.40 10.97
C GLY A 102 18.38 -1.33 11.93
N THR A 103 17.17 -1.72 11.52
CA THR A 103 15.97 -1.70 12.38
C THR A 103 15.42 -3.10 12.68
N SER A 104 14.83 -3.27 13.86
CA SER A 104 14.12 -4.50 14.22
C SER A 104 12.87 -4.69 13.36
N GLU A 105 12.61 -5.92 12.96
CA GLU A 105 11.42 -6.29 12.21
C GLU A 105 10.15 -6.14 13.07
N ARG A 106 9.05 -5.67 12.46
CA ARG A 106 7.77 -5.44 13.13
C ARG A 106 6.62 -6.08 12.33
N LEU A 107 5.78 -6.87 12.99
CA LEU A 107 4.54 -7.40 12.41
C LEU A 107 3.54 -6.26 12.24
N VAL A 108 3.20 -5.87 11.01
CA VAL A 108 2.30 -4.73 10.75
C VAL A 108 0.87 -5.14 10.43
N ALA A 109 0.69 -6.32 9.84
CA ALA A 109 -0.62 -6.86 9.52
C ALA A 109 -0.59 -8.38 9.48
N SER A 110 -1.71 -9.01 9.81
CA SER A 110 -1.87 -10.46 9.73
C SER A 110 -3.30 -10.82 9.37
N ARG A 111 -3.50 -12.02 8.83
CA ARG A 111 -4.82 -12.59 8.59
C ARG A 111 -4.72 -14.09 8.77
N ASN A 112 -5.52 -14.62 9.68
CA ASN A 112 -5.65 -16.05 9.92
C ASN A 112 -6.94 -16.58 9.29
N ASP A 113 -7.02 -17.89 9.13
CA ASP A 113 -8.20 -18.64 8.67
C ASP A 113 -8.83 -18.11 7.36
N ILE A 114 -7.95 -17.72 6.43
CA ILE A 114 -8.32 -17.19 5.11
C ILE A 114 -9.21 -18.20 4.38
N SER A 115 -10.49 -17.88 4.27
CA SER A 115 -11.55 -18.74 3.70
C SER A 115 -12.29 -18.02 2.58
N THR A 116 -11.54 -17.25 1.77
CA THR A 116 -12.10 -16.45 0.68
C THR A 116 -11.79 -17.02 -0.69
N ASN A 117 -12.78 -16.97 -1.58
CA ASN A 117 -12.62 -17.21 -3.02
C ASN A 117 -12.36 -15.91 -3.80
N SER A 118 -12.19 -14.78 -3.10
CA SER A 118 -11.81 -13.50 -3.72
C SER A 118 -10.36 -13.50 -4.18
N SER A 119 -10.10 -12.74 -5.25
CA SER A 119 -8.75 -12.42 -5.73
C SER A 119 -8.04 -11.37 -4.88
N SER A 120 -8.72 -10.72 -3.93
CA SER A 120 -8.12 -9.81 -2.97
C SER A 120 -8.75 -9.89 -1.58
N LEU A 121 -7.97 -9.57 -0.55
CA LEU A 121 -8.36 -9.63 0.86
C LEU A 121 -7.63 -8.54 1.65
N ASN A 122 -8.36 -7.84 2.52
CA ASN A 122 -7.76 -6.93 3.49
C ASN A 122 -7.25 -7.74 4.70
N LEU A 123 -6.07 -7.40 5.19
CA LEU A 123 -5.43 -8.00 6.36
C LEU A 123 -5.84 -7.22 7.62
N ASP A 124 -5.85 -7.90 8.76
CA ASP A 124 -6.08 -7.25 10.05
C ASP A 124 -4.80 -6.51 10.49
N LEU A 125 -4.93 -5.22 10.74
CA LEU A 125 -3.79 -4.38 11.11
C LEU A 125 -3.38 -4.65 12.56
N ASN A 126 -2.08 -4.83 12.79
CA ASN A 126 -1.56 -4.88 14.14
C ASN A 126 -1.39 -3.45 14.66
N ASN A 127 -2.23 -3.03 15.60
CA ASN A 127 -2.16 -1.71 16.22
C ASN A 127 -1.11 -1.63 17.34
N GLU A 128 -0.64 -2.77 17.86
CA GLU A 128 0.42 -2.85 18.88
C GLU A 128 1.82 -2.57 18.29
N THR A 129 1.92 -2.54 16.96
CA THR A 129 3.17 -2.26 16.25
C THR A 129 3.77 -0.90 16.60
N GLY A 130 2.94 0.06 17.02
CA GLY A 130 3.34 1.43 17.35
C GLY A 130 3.74 2.24 16.11
N PHE A 131 4.51 3.29 16.32
CA PHE A 131 4.98 4.16 15.25
C PHE A 131 6.14 3.53 14.47
N LEU A 132 6.03 3.56 13.15
CA LEU A 132 7.00 3.00 12.20
C LEU A 132 8.02 4.05 11.71
N ASP A 133 8.07 5.21 12.36
CA ASP A 133 8.95 6.35 12.05
C ASP A 133 10.39 5.93 11.75
N SER A 134 11.01 5.14 12.63
CA SER A 134 12.41 4.71 12.49
C SER A 134 12.63 3.79 11.29
N ILE A 135 11.63 2.96 10.97
CA ILE A 135 11.69 1.98 9.87
C ILE A 135 11.49 2.69 8.53
N VAL A 136 10.50 3.57 8.44
CA VAL A 136 10.16 4.29 7.19
C VAL A 136 11.17 5.40 6.87
N LYS A 137 11.77 6.04 7.88
CA LYS A 137 12.86 7.02 7.68
C LYS A 137 14.21 6.38 7.33
N SER A 138 14.38 5.07 7.58
CA SER A 138 15.60 4.34 7.19
C SER A 138 15.54 3.83 5.75
N SER A 139 16.70 3.75 5.09
CA SER A 139 16.83 3.29 3.71
C SER A 139 16.79 1.76 3.60
N GLY A 140 16.27 1.24 2.47
CA GLY A 140 16.17 -0.21 2.25
C GLY A 140 14.94 -0.86 2.90
N LEU A 141 13.81 -0.14 2.92
CA LEU A 141 12.54 -0.64 3.42
C LEU A 141 12.13 -1.95 2.73
N SER A 142 12.05 -3.01 3.52
CA SER A 142 11.84 -4.40 3.11
C SER A 142 10.59 -4.96 3.79
N VAL A 143 9.81 -5.75 3.05
CA VAL A 143 8.63 -6.42 3.59
C VAL A 143 8.82 -7.93 3.50
N ARG A 144 8.70 -8.60 4.65
CA ARG A 144 8.72 -10.06 4.73
C ARG A 144 7.30 -10.56 4.92
N THR A 145 6.80 -11.27 3.91
CA THR A 145 5.48 -11.91 3.94
C THR A 145 5.67 -13.38 4.30
N VAL A 146 5.19 -13.77 5.48
CA VAL A 146 5.09 -15.17 5.89
C VAL A 146 3.69 -15.64 5.53
N TYR A 147 3.58 -16.72 4.77
CA TYR A 147 2.31 -17.31 4.36
C TYR A 147 2.30 -18.81 4.62
N GLU A 148 1.12 -19.34 4.88
CA GLU A 148 0.88 -20.78 5.03
C GLU A 148 -0.19 -21.18 4.00
N LEU A 149 0.00 -22.30 3.31
CA LEU A 149 -0.97 -22.82 2.35
C LEU A 149 -1.85 -23.91 2.97
N LYS A 150 -3.17 -23.85 2.73
CA LYS A 150 -4.12 -24.95 3.04
C LYS A 150 -3.88 -26.15 2.14
N ASN A 151 -3.66 -25.87 0.85
CA ASN A 151 -3.49 -26.83 -0.23
C ASN A 151 -2.29 -26.39 -1.09
N GLN A 152 -1.56 -27.34 -1.67
CA GLN A 152 -0.46 -27.00 -2.58
C GLN A 152 -0.99 -26.26 -3.82
N THR A 153 -0.28 -25.22 -4.25
CA THR A 153 -0.60 -24.51 -5.50
C THR A 153 -0.18 -25.35 -6.70
N SER A 154 -1.08 -25.50 -7.68
CA SER A 154 -0.81 -26.20 -8.95
C SER A 154 -0.06 -25.36 -9.98
N SER A 155 0.10 -24.06 -9.73
CA SER A 155 0.76 -23.09 -10.61
C SER A 155 1.31 -21.93 -9.77
N ASP A 156 2.38 -21.30 -10.26
CA ASP A 156 3.01 -20.19 -9.57
C ASP A 156 2.04 -19.00 -9.48
N MET A 157 1.89 -18.45 -8.28
CA MET A 157 0.98 -17.34 -8.02
C MET A 157 1.75 -16.10 -7.59
N ASN A 158 1.55 -14.99 -8.28
CA ASN A 158 2.11 -13.70 -7.88
C ASN A 158 1.06 -12.93 -7.09
N VAL A 159 1.36 -12.63 -5.83
CA VAL A 159 0.50 -11.89 -4.91
C VAL A 159 1.10 -10.52 -4.64
N LYS A 160 0.40 -9.47 -5.07
CA LYS A 160 0.71 -8.09 -4.71
C LYS A 160 0.28 -7.84 -3.28
N VAL A 161 1.21 -7.41 -2.44
CA VAL A 161 0.97 -6.87 -1.10
C VAL A 161 1.00 -5.35 -1.21
N ALA A 162 -0.10 -4.70 -0.85
CA ALA A 162 -0.26 -3.25 -0.80
C ALA A 162 -0.45 -2.82 0.66
N LEU A 163 0.46 -1.98 1.15
CA LEU A 163 0.41 -1.38 2.48
C LEU A 163 0.27 0.14 2.31
N ASN A 164 -0.80 0.72 2.83
CA ASN A 164 -0.95 2.18 2.89
C ASN A 164 -0.44 2.64 4.26
N PHE A 165 0.63 3.43 4.26
CA PHE A 165 1.09 4.13 5.46
C PHE A 165 0.41 5.48 5.52
N SER A 166 -0.01 5.91 6.70
CA SER A 166 -0.44 7.29 6.98
C SER A 166 0.52 7.91 7.99
N SER A 167 0.73 9.23 7.92
CA SER A 167 1.60 9.93 8.87
C SER A 167 1.15 11.37 9.09
N VAL A 168 1.62 12.00 10.16
CA VAL A 168 1.28 13.37 10.53
C VAL A 168 2.43 14.30 10.08
N PRO A 169 2.15 15.43 9.41
CA PRO A 169 3.18 16.43 9.13
C PRO A 169 3.73 17.03 10.42
N VAL A 170 5.05 17.08 10.60
CA VAL A 170 5.65 17.91 11.65
C VAL A 170 5.63 19.37 11.19
N ARG A 171 4.95 20.21 11.97
CA ARG A 171 4.99 21.68 11.85
C ARG A 171 6.29 22.23 12.40
#